data_AF-A0A8H7W3H3-F1
#
_entry.id   AF-A0A8H7W3H3-F1
#
_cell.length_a   1.000
_cell.length_b   1.000
_cell.length_c   1.000
_cell.angle_alpha   90.00
_cell.angle_beta   90.00
_cell.angle_gamma   90.00
#
_symmetry.space_group_name_H-M   'P 1'
#
loop_
_entity.id
_entity.type
_entity.pdbx_description
1 polymer ?
#
loop_
_entity_poly.entity_id
_entity_poly.type
_entity_poly.pdbx_seq_one_letter_code
_entity_poly.pdbx_strand_id
1 'polypeptide(L)'
;MQDPIHGTSLDQAPQVCMSCKARKRRCDKGLPKCSPCSKRNLVCRYLKPHTSPSTPGATRQWGSSVIDEAETLVNRAQTLDLPTISFLDSSILRYGHIDLPHPNPPIPDHVLHLLGDTASLRATATKFFKYTHVWLPFISKPRFCNLHLPPAAPPHLDSWHSHTSADTILLHLSLLLITTLPPTNPQNPQIELYRAVKHFYLDVEQTGILSLTVVQAGVLISLYELGQGIYPAAYLSIAACARYAHVLGIGVSEHGGTQTRKILTQVEMEESRRAWWAIVILDRFISIASPGRPLAAAEPGLDSLLPSDDEAWDQGIVSRKEKSTLSTPMSGHMSKFALLCQAARLLGQVLQYLSGPVDDEVEMQLDRTLQAMVTACLEVENPDYDQITFIYR
;
A
#
# COMPACT_ATOMS: atom_id res chain seq x y z
N MET A 1 -59.49 -26.68 -44.17
CA MET A 1 -59.69 -27.79 -43.22
C MET A 1 -58.64 -28.84 -43.52
N GLN A 2 -57.61 -28.92 -42.67
CA GLN A 2 -56.76 -30.08 -42.36
C GLN A 2 -55.61 -29.55 -41.48
N ASP A 3 -55.66 -29.86 -40.18
CA ASP A 3 -54.49 -29.81 -39.31
C ASP A 3 -53.59 -31.02 -39.61
N PRO A 4 -52.28 -30.89 -39.35
CA PRO A 4 -51.59 -31.97 -38.64
C PRO A 4 -50.69 -31.49 -37.49
N ILE A 5 -50.62 -32.41 -36.53
CA ILE A 5 -50.05 -32.41 -35.18
C ILE A 5 -48.50 -32.26 -35.10
N HIS A 6 -48.06 -31.58 -34.02
CA HIS A 6 -46.77 -31.57 -33.30
C HIS A 6 -45.41 -31.56 -34.04
N GLY A 7 -44.68 -30.46 -33.83
CA GLY A 7 -43.21 -30.41 -33.85
C GLY A 7 -42.66 -29.93 -32.50
N THR A 8 -42.20 -30.87 -31.68
CA THR A 8 -41.42 -30.64 -30.45
C THR A 8 -40.16 -29.83 -30.75
N SER A 9 -40.01 -28.63 -30.19
CA SER A 9 -38.82 -27.79 -30.39
C SER A 9 -37.62 -28.40 -29.67
N LEU A 10 -36.79 -29.12 -30.43
CA LEU A 10 -35.51 -29.71 -30.02
C LEU A 10 -34.42 -28.68 -29.68
N ASP A 11 -34.71 -27.38 -29.81
CA ASP A 11 -33.73 -26.29 -29.69
C ASP A 11 -33.91 -25.43 -28.41
N GLN A 12 -34.72 -25.89 -27.45
CA GLN A 12 -34.90 -25.18 -26.17
C GLN A 12 -34.37 -25.96 -24.98
N ALA A 13 -33.59 -25.29 -24.13
CA ALA A 13 -33.10 -25.82 -22.88
C ALA A 13 -34.24 -25.97 -21.85
N PRO A 14 -34.18 -26.96 -20.94
CA PRO A 14 -35.24 -27.17 -19.93
C PRO A 14 -35.35 -26.00 -18.94
N GLN A 15 -34.22 -25.34 -18.66
CA GLN A 15 -34.10 -24.30 -17.66
C GLN A 15 -33.56 -22.99 -18.23
N VAL A 16 -33.86 -21.89 -17.53
CA VAL A 16 -33.32 -20.56 -17.85
C VAL A 16 -31.79 -20.58 -17.70
N CYS A 17 -31.06 -19.97 -18.64
CA CYS A 17 -29.60 -19.92 -18.56
C CYS A 17 -29.14 -19.12 -17.33
N MET A 18 -27.93 -19.43 -16.83
CA MET A 18 -27.40 -18.81 -15.61
C MET A 18 -27.27 -17.30 -15.71
N SER A 19 -26.91 -16.78 -16.88
CA SER A 19 -26.72 -15.34 -17.10
C SER A 19 -28.03 -14.55 -17.09
N CYS A 20 -29.11 -15.10 -17.65
CA CYS A 20 -30.44 -14.50 -17.56
C CYS A 20 -31.00 -14.62 -16.13
N LYS A 21 -30.72 -15.74 -15.44
CA LYS A 21 -31.13 -15.97 -14.05
C LYS A 21 -30.47 -14.96 -13.10
N ALA A 22 -29.15 -14.77 -13.19
CA ALA A 22 -28.39 -13.82 -12.37
C ALA A 22 -28.84 -12.37 -12.59
N ARG A 23 -29.19 -12.00 -13.83
CA ARG A 23 -29.62 -10.64 -14.19
C ARG A 23 -31.13 -10.41 -14.05
N LYS A 24 -31.90 -11.41 -13.61
CA LYS A 24 -33.38 -11.36 -13.49
C LYS A 24 -34.07 -10.88 -14.78
N ARG A 25 -33.64 -11.37 -15.95
CA ARG A 25 -34.21 -11.02 -17.27
C ARG A 25 -34.88 -12.22 -17.94
N ARG A 26 -35.87 -11.95 -18.80
CA ARG A 26 -36.58 -12.97 -19.58
C ARG A 26 -35.61 -13.73 -20.49
N CYS A 27 -35.72 -15.06 -20.51
CA CYS A 27 -34.89 -15.97 -21.30
C CYS A 27 -35.80 -16.81 -22.21
N ASP A 28 -35.49 -16.86 -23.49
CA ASP A 28 -36.15 -17.68 -24.50
C ASP A 28 -35.62 -19.12 -24.55
N LYS A 29 -34.65 -19.46 -23.70
CA LYS A 29 -34.06 -20.81 -23.53
C LYS A 29 -33.47 -21.44 -24.80
N GLY A 30 -33.22 -20.66 -25.86
CA GLY A 30 -32.62 -21.19 -27.09
C GLY A 30 -31.24 -21.84 -26.87
N LEU A 31 -30.99 -22.96 -27.52
CA LEU A 31 -29.70 -23.65 -27.59
C LEU A 31 -28.99 -23.29 -28.92
N PRO A 32 -27.65 -23.14 -28.93
CA PRO A 32 -26.71 -23.24 -27.82
C PRO A 32 -26.66 -21.98 -26.93
N LYS A 33 -27.18 -20.83 -27.40
CA LYS A 33 -27.28 -19.58 -26.63
C LYS A 33 -28.68 -18.98 -26.76
N CYS A 34 -29.21 -18.45 -25.66
CA CYS A 34 -30.48 -17.70 -25.67
C CYS A 34 -30.33 -16.38 -26.46
N SER A 35 -31.38 -15.90 -27.13
CA SER A 35 -31.33 -14.67 -27.93
C SER A 35 -30.89 -13.43 -27.11
N PRO A 36 -31.30 -13.25 -25.84
CA PRO A 36 -30.82 -12.14 -25.01
C PRO A 36 -29.31 -12.18 -24.72
N CYS A 37 -28.74 -13.38 -24.52
CA CYS A 37 -27.30 -13.52 -24.32
C CYS A 37 -26.54 -13.34 -25.63
N SER A 38 -27.10 -13.82 -26.75
CA SER A 38 -26.51 -13.65 -28.08
C SER A 38 -26.42 -12.16 -28.48
N LYS A 39 -27.52 -11.41 -28.39
CA LYS A 39 -27.56 -9.97 -28.72
C LYS A 39 -26.63 -9.09 -27.88
N ARG A 40 -26.30 -9.50 -26.66
CA ARG A 40 -25.45 -8.74 -25.72
C ARG A 40 -24.05 -9.30 -25.57
N ASN A 41 -23.69 -10.27 -26.41
CA ASN A 41 -22.41 -10.97 -26.40
C ASN A 41 -22.02 -11.52 -25.01
N LEU A 42 -22.99 -12.10 -24.30
CA LEU A 42 -22.82 -12.66 -22.97
C LEU A 42 -22.57 -14.17 -23.04
N VAL A 43 -21.78 -14.69 -22.09
CA VAL A 43 -21.62 -16.14 -21.89
C VAL A 43 -22.99 -16.72 -21.52
N CYS A 44 -23.47 -17.70 -22.27
CA CYS A 44 -24.75 -18.38 -22.02
C CYS A 44 -24.47 -19.82 -21.60
N ARG A 45 -24.79 -20.19 -20.35
CA ARG A 45 -24.57 -21.54 -19.83
C ARG A 45 -25.85 -22.08 -19.21
N TYR A 46 -26.25 -23.28 -19.62
CA TYR A 46 -27.35 -24.03 -19.04
C TYR A 46 -26.79 -25.14 -18.14
N LEU A 47 -27.44 -25.41 -17.01
CA LEU A 47 -27.10 -26.55 -16.17
C LEU A 47 -27.49 -27.84 -16.92
N LYS A 48 -26.60 -28.83 -16.99
CA LYS A 48 -26.93 -30.15 -17.54
C LYS A 48 -27.61 -30.98 -16.44
N PRO A 49 -28.77 -31.59 -16.68
CA PRO A 49 -29.33 -32.58 -15.75
C PRO A 49 -28.39 -33.79 -15.68
N HIS A 50 -28.01 -34.21 -14.46
CA HIS A 50 -27.31 -35.47 -14.24
C HIS A 50 -28.22 -36.62 -14.71
N THR A 51 -27.81 -37.30 -15.78
CA THR A 51 -28.38 -38.58 -16.18
C THR A 51 -27.43 -39.67 -15.68
N SER A 52 -27.83 -40.31 -14.58
CA SER A 52 -27.19 -41.54 -14.10
C SER A 52 -27.48 -42.66 -15.09
N PRO A 53 -26.49 -43.37 -15.65
CA PRO A 53 -26.76 -44.57 -16.43
C PRO A 53 -27.10 -45.73 -15.47
N SER A 54 -28.28 -46.29 -15.63
CA SER A 54 -28.69 -47.54 -14.99
C SER A 54 -28.14 -48.75 -15.75
N THR A 55 -27.47 -49.67 -15.06
CA THR A 55 -27.47 -51.10 -15.38
C THR A 55 -27.38 -51.90 -14.07
N PRO A 56 -28.09 -53.04 -13.92
CA PRO A 56 -28.45 -53.59 -12.62
C PRO A 56 -27.55 -54.73 -12.16
N GLY A 57 -27.42 -54.87 -10.83
CA GLY A 57 -27.19 -56.15 -10.17
C GLY A 57 -25.89 -56.28 -9.36
N ALA A 58 -26.07 -56.67 -8.08
CA ALA A 58 -25.09 -57.23 -7.16
C ALA A 58 -24.12 -56.25 -6.43
N THR A 59 -24.64 -55.72 -5.31
CA THR A 59 -24.02 -55.70 -3.98
C THR A 59 -22.49 -55.91 -3.91
N ARG A 60 -21.74 -54.85 -3.57
CA ARG A 60 -20.57 -54.93 -2.65
C ARG A 60 -20.06 -53.54 -2.27
N GLN A 61 -19.70 -53.44 -0.99
CA GLN A 61 -19.08 -52.31 -0.30
C GLN A 61 -17.88 -51.73 -1.06
N TRP A 62 -17.91 -50.43 -1.35
CA TRP A 62 -16.70 -49.59 -1.39
C TRP A 62 -17.09 -48.12 -1.31
N GLY A 63 -17.13 -47.57 -0.11
CA GLY A 63 -17.55 -46.19 0.11
C GLY A 63 -17.15 -45.72 1.50
N SER A 64 -15.84 -45.59 1.72
CA SER A 64 -15.36 -44.84 2.88
C SER A 64 -14.03 -44.11 2.65
N SER A 65 -13.25 -44.39 1.60
CA SER A 65 -11.93 -43.72 1.43
C SER A 65 -11.88 -42.58 0.42
N VAL A 66 -12.88 -42.42 -0.47
CA VAL A 66 -12.84 -41.38 -1.53
C VAL A 66 -13.48 -40.06 -1.06
N ILE A 67 -14.37 -40.12 -0.06
CA ILE A 67 -14.98 -38.91 0.53
C ILE A 67 -13.96 -38.17 1.41
N ASP A 68 -13.07 -38.91 2.09
CA ASP A 68 -11.98 -38.35 2.89
C ASP A 68 -10.96 -37.55 2.06
N GLU A 69 -10.60 -38.01 0.84
CA GLU A 69 -9.65 -37.28 -0.03
C GLU A 69 -10.26 -36.02 -0.63
N ALA A 70 -11.57 -36.02 -0.94
CA ALA A 70 -12.26 -34.85 -1.44
C ALA A 70 -12.53 -33.81 -0.34
N GLU A 71 -12.89 -34.24 0.87
CA GLU A 71 -13.04 -33.35 2.03
C GLU A 71 -11.70 -32.81 2.52
N THR A 72 -10.61 -33.59 2.46
CA THR A 72 -9.26 -33.09 2.79
C THR A 72 -8.72 -32.10 1.76
N LEU A 73 -9.04 -32.23 0.46
CA LEU A 73 -8.69 -31.25 -0.56
C LEU A 73 -9.54 -29.98 -0.48
N VAL A 74 -10.83 -30.09 -0.15
CA VAL A 74 -11.72 -28.93 0.08
C VAL A 74 -11.38 -28.20 1.37
N ASN A 75 -10.98 -28.91 2.43
CA ASN A 75 -10.46 -28.31 3.67
C ASN A 75 -9.05 -27.71 3.48
N ARG A 76 -8.19 -28.29 2.63
CA ARG A 76 -6.91 -27.67 2.22
C ARG A 76 -7.09 -26.43 1.34
N ALA A 77 -8.19 -26.35 0.58
CA ALA A 77 -8.51 -25.20 -0.26
C ALA A 77 -9.05 -23.99 0.56
N GLN A 78 -9.30 -24.14 1.86
CA GLN A 78 -9.71 -23.04 2.75
C GLN A 78 -8.58 -22.14 3.24
N THR A 79 -7.34 -22.33 2.78
CA THR A 79 -6.19 -21.50 3.21
C THR A 79 -5.31 -21.06 2.05
N LEU A 80 -5.89 -20.60 0.94
CA LEU A 80 -5.12 -19.77 0.02
C LEU A 80 -4.97 -18.39 0.65
N ASP A 81 -3.77 -18.12 1.16
CA ASP A 81 -3.40 -16.87 1.79
C ASP A 81 -3.60 -15.70 0.81
N LEU A 82 -4.32 -14.67 1.24
CA LEU A 82 -4.77 -13.59 0.37
C LEU A 82 -3.62 -12.79 -0.26
N PRO A 83 -2.54 -12.42 0.45
CA PRO A 83 -1.31 -11.92 -0.16
C PRO A 83 -0.86 -12.77 -1.35
N THR A 84 -0.94 -14.09 -1.24
CA THR A 84 -0.58 -15.03 -2.32
C THR A 84 -1.54 -14.91 -3.51
N ILE A 85 -2.86 -14.82 -3.28
CA ILE A 85 -3.84 -14.61 -4.37
C ILE A 85 -3.66 -13.23 -5.03
N SER A 86 -3.46 -12.19 -4.23
CA SER A 86 -3.20 -10.82 -4.72
C SER A 86 -2.01 -10.77 -5.66
N PHE A 87 -0.95 -11.49 -5.29
CA PHE A 87 0.29 -11.55 -6.03
C PHE A 87 0.17 -12.39 -7.32
N LEU A 88 -0.52 -13.52 -7.26
CA LEU A 88 -0.65 -14.45 -8.40
C LEU A 88 -1.73 -14.04 -9.40
N ASP A 89 -2.82 -13.41 -8.95
CA ASP A 89 -3.92 -12.95 -9.81
C ASP A 89 -4.57 -11.67 -9.26
N SER A 90 -3.90 -10.55 -9.51
CA SER A 90 -4.39 -9.23 -9.15
C SER A 90 -5.76 -8.88 -9.78
N SER A 91 -6.20 -9.60 -10.83
CA SER A 91 -7.49 -9.37 -11.48
C SER A 91 -8.66 -9.90 -10.65
N ILE A 92 -8.45 -10.97 -9.87
CA ILE A 92 -9.47 -11.53 -8.97
C ILE A 92 -9.85 -10.52 -7.89
N LEU A 93 -8.91 -9.73 -7.37
CA LEU A 93 -9.21 -8.66 -6.41
C LEU A 93 -9.87 -7.44 -7.06
N ARG A 94 -9.56 -7.15 -8.33
CA ARG A 94 -10.21 -6.05 -9.08
C ARG A 94 -11.69 -6.33 -9.34
N TYR A 95 -12.08 -7.59 -9.54
CA TYR A 95 -13.43 -7.97 -9.98
C TYR A 95 -14.24 -8.80 -8.96
N GLY A 96 -13.58 -9.44 -7.99
CA GLY A 96 -14.20 -10.22 -6.93
C GLY A 96 -14.54 -9.34 -5.73
N HIS A 97 -15.81 -9.31 -5.34
CA HIS A 97 -16.26 -8.75 -4.07
C HIS A 97 -15.89 -9.70 -2.92
N ILE A 98 -14.61 -9.75 -2.52
CA ILE A 98 -14.16 -10.57 -1.39
C ILE A 98 -13.90 -9.64 -0.21
N ASP A 99 -14.76 -9.70 0.81
CA ASP A 99 -14.51 -9.07 2.11
C ASP A 99 -13.46 -9.91 2.86
N LEU A 100 -12.39 -9.26 3.30
CA LEU A 100 -11.17 -9.93 3.75
C LEU A 100 -11.13 -10.02 5.28
N PRO A 101 -10.83 -11.20 5.86
CA PRO A 101 -10.50 -11.28 7.27
C PRO A 101 -9.22 -10.47 7.53
N HIS A 102 -9.25 -9.59 8.52
CA HIS A 102 -8.08 -8.82 8.95
C HIS A 102 -7.36 -9.65 10.01
N PRO A 103 -6.17 -10.22 9.73
CA PRO A 103 -5.41 -10.91 10.75
C PRO A 103 -5.00 -9.90 11.82
N ASN A 104 -5.49 -10.10 13.05
CA ASN A 104 -5.00 -9.40 14.23
C ASN A 104 -4.17 -10.41 15.03
N PRO A 105 -2.86 -10.56 14.72
CA PRO A 105 -2.02 -11.46 15.47
C PRO A 105 -1.90 -10.98 16.93
N PRO A 106 -1.76 -11.90 17.90
CA PRO A 106 -1.45 -11.51 19.26
C PRO A 106 -0.09 -10.81 19.29
N ILE A 107 -0.05 -9.62 19.89
CA ILE A 107 1.18 -8.84 20.01
C ILE A 107 2.02 -9.42 21.16
N PRO A 108 3.31 -9.72 20.96
CA PRO A 108 4.15 -10.25 22.03
C PRO A 108 4.29 -9.28 23.21
N ASP A 109 4.26 -9.78 24.46
CA ASP A 109 4.32 -8.93 25.67
C ASP A 109 5.56 -8.04 25.72
N HIS A 110 6.72 -8.55 25.28
CA HIS A 110 7.95 -7.77 25.23
C HIS A 110 7.86 -6.56 24.29
N VAL A 111 7.06 -6.63 23.23
CA VAL A 111 6.79 -5.52 22.30
C VAL A 111 5.90 -4.47 22.97
N LEU A 112 4.89 -4.92 23.72
CA LEU A 112 4.01 -4.04 24.48
C LEU A 112 4.79 -3.27 25.57
N HIS A 113 5.74 -3.92 26.24
CA HIS A 113 6.58 -3.27 27.24
C HIS A 113 7.44 -2.13 26.68
N LEU A 114 7.81 -2.16 25.39
CA LEU A 114 8.61 -1.10 24.76
C LEU A 114 7.83 0.18 24.46
N LEU A 115 6.49 0.11 24.35
CA LEU A 115 5.64 1.27 24.04
C LEU A 115 5.60 2.28 25.19
N GLY A 116 5.80 1.83 26.42
CA GLY A 116 5.60 2.64 27.62
C GLY A 116 4.13 2.98 27.86
N ASP A 117 3.88 4.06 28.60
CA ASP A 117 2.54 4.51 28.95
C ASP A 117 1.92 5.45 27.88
N THR A 118 0.62 5.73 28.03
CA THR A 118 -0.12 6.60 27.10
C THR A 118 0.43 8.03 27.04
N ALA A 119 1.06 8.51 28.12
CA ALA A 119 1.74 9.80 28.17
C ALA A 119 3.00 9.79 27.29
N SER A 120 3.82 8.74 27.39
CA SER A 120 5.01 8.53 26.58
C SER A 120 4.68 8.42 25.08
N LEU A 121 3.63 7.66 24.72
CA LEU A 121 3.16 7.57 23.33
C LEU A 121 2.81 8.94 22.75
N ARG A 122 2.08 9.77 23.50
CA ARG A 122 1.71 11.12 23.07
C ARG A 122 2.92 12.04 22.99
N ALA A 123 3.87 11.94 23.92
CA ALA A 123 5.12 12.70 23.89
C ALA A 123 5.98 12.35 22.66
N THR A 124 6.10 11.06 22.35
CA THR A 124 6.77 10.54 21.16
C THR A 124 6.13 11.08 19.87
N ALA A 125 4.80 10.99 19.76
CA ALA A 125 4.08 11.56 18.62
C ALA A 125 4.32 13.07 18.49
N THR A 126 4.31 13.80 19.61
CA THR A 126 4.56 15.24 19.63
C THR A 126 5.96 15.58 19.11
N LYS A 127 6.99 14.81 19.51
CA LYS A 127 8.35 14.97 18.99
C LYS A 127 8.41 14.69 17.49
N PHE A 128 7.79 13.62 17.02
CA PHE A 128 7.75 13.30 15.58
C PHE A 128 7.16 14.45 14.76
N PHE A 129 5.97 14.94 15.15
CA PHE A 129 5.29 16.04 14.45
C PHE A 129 6.02 17.38 14.57
N LYS A 130 6.88 17.55 15.57
CA LYS A 130 7.69 18.76 15.76
C LYS A 130 8.97 18.76 14.90
N TYR A 131 9.57 17.59 14.67
CA TYR A 131 10.91 17.52 14.07
C TYR A 131 10.91 16.81 12.71
N THR A 132 10.53 15.52 12.66
CA THR A 132 10.62 14.72 11.42
C THR A 132 9.54 15.11 10.41
N HIS A 133 8.32 15.36 10.89
CA HIS A 133 7.17 15.70 10.04
C HIS A 133 7.37 17.00 9.26
N VAL A 134 8.12 17.96 9.80
CA VAL A 134 8.32 19.28 9.19
C VAL A 134 8.94 19.19 7.79
N TRP A 135 9.88 18.26 7.58
CA TRP A 135 10.54 18.07 6.30
C TRP A 135 10.10 16.78 5.56
N LEU A 136 9.51 15.82 6.29
CA LEU A 136 8.94 14.59 5.74
C LEU A 136 7.49 14.38 6.23
N PRO A 137 6.52 15.17 5.75
CA PRO A 137 5.13 15.14 6.21
C PRO A 137 4.29 14.01 5.57
N PHE A 138 4.68 12.75 5.73
CA PHE A 138 4.01 11.60 5.10
C PHE A 138 2.97 10.89 5.98
N ILE A 139 2.75 11.37 7.21
CA ILE A 139 1.71 10.89 8.14
C ILE A 139 0.76 12.05 8.42
N SER A 140 -0.54 11.84 8.27
CA SER A 140 -1.53 12.88 8.53
C SER A 140 -1.68 13.11 10.04
N LYS A 141 -1.31 14.29 10.53
CA LYS A 141 -1.41 14.64 11.95
C LYS A 141 -2.84 14.50 12.51
N PRO A 142 -3.89 15.04 11.85
CA PRO A 142 -5.27 14.86 12.33
C PRO A 142 -5.71 13.40 12.36
N ARG A 143 -5.37 12.61 11.31
CA ARG A 143 -5.75 11.19 11.27
C ARG A 143 -4.99 10.37 12.31
N PHE A 144 -3.70 10.64 12.49
CA PHE A 144 -2.89 9.98 13.51
C PHE A 144 -3.47 10.22 14.91
N CYS A 145 -3.78 11.48 15.24
CA CYS A 145 -4.39 11.80 16.53
C CYS A 145 -5.75 11.14 16.75
N ASN A 146 -6.56 10.97 15.70
CA ASN A 146 -7.90 10.42 15.80
C ASN A 146 -7.94 8.88 15.78
N LEU A 147 -7.05 8.25 15.03
CA LEU A 147 -7.08 6.81 14.74
C LEU A 147 -6.03 6.00 15.51
N HIS A 148 -4.90 6.62 15.84
CA HIS A 148 -3.75 5.90 16.38
C HIS A 148 -3.43 6.28 17.83
N LEU A 149 -3.83 7.47 18.32
CA LEU A 149 -3.62 7.84 19.71
C LEU A 149 -4.75 7.35 20.65
N PRO A 150 -4.41 6.96 21.90
CA PRO A 150 -5.42 6.71 22.93
C PRO A 150 -6.27 7.95 23.24
N PRO A 151 -7.57 7.80 23.55
CA PRO A 151 -8.44 8.89 24.00
C PRO A 151 -7.90 9.56 25.28
N ALA A 152 -8.23 10.84 25.49
CA ALA A 152 -7.70 11.65 26.59
C ALA A 152 -8.46 11.54 27.93
N ALA A 153 -9.56 10.78 28.02
CA ALA A 153 -10.46 10.67 29.18
C ALA A 153 -10.56 9.21 29.71
N PRO A 154 -10.96 8.99 30.99
CA PRO A 154 -10.15 8.32 31.99
C PRO A 154 -9.94 6.81 31.75
N PRO A 155 -8.85 6.26 32.31
CA PRO A 155 -8.41 4.90 32.08
C PRO A 155 -9.27 3.93 32.88
N HIS A 156 -10.05 3.10 32.19
CA HIS A 156 -10.08 1.71 32.61
C HIS A 156 -8.79 1.08 32.06
N LEU A 157 -7.84 1.02 32.98
CA LEU A 157 -6.50 0.43 32.91
C LEU A 157 -6.49 -0.84 32.03
N ASP A 158 -5.46 -0.95 31.19
CA ASP A 158 -5.02 -2.17 30.48
C ASP A 158 -5.68 -2.56 29.13
N SER A 159 -6.76 -1.91 28.68
CA SER A 159 -7.46 -2.38 27.46
C SER A 159 -7.00 -1.77 26.12
N TRP A 160 -6.25 -0.64 26.09
CA TRP A 160 -5.84 -0.05 24.80
C TRP A 160 -5.01 -1.02 23.96
N HIS A 161 -4.07 -1.73 24.56
CA HIS A 161 -3.25 -2.73 23.86
C HIS A 161 -4.08 -3.93 23.36
N SER A 162 -5.20 -4.25 24.02
CA SER A 162 -6.05 -5.39 23.66
C SER A 162 -6.88 -5.17 22.38
N HIS A 163 -7.08 -3.91 21.99
CA HIS A 163 -7.86 -3.54 20.79
C HIS A 163 -7.03 -2.83 19.71
N THR A 164 -5.74 -2.61 19.96
CA THR A 164 -4.85 -1.94 19.02
C THR A 164 -4.29 -2.95 18.02
N SER A 165 -4.37 -2.61 16.74
CA SER A 165 -3.84 -3.47 15.67
C SER A 165 -2.32 -3.49 15.66
N ALA A 166 -1.72 -4.60 15.21
CA ALA A 166 -0.28 -4.78 15.20
C ALA A 166 0.47 -3.74 14.35
N ASP A 167 -0.12 -3.29 13.24
CA ASP A 167 0.42 -2.21 12.42
C ASP A 167 0.44 -0.85 13.15
N THR A 168 -0.59 -0.53 13.93
CA THR A 168 -0.61 0.68 14.77
C THR A 168 0.48 0.63 15.84
N ILE A 169 0.70 -0.53 16.47
CA ILE A 169 1.78 -0.70 17.45
C ILE A 169 3.15 -0.54 16.78
N LEU A 170 3.33 -1.16 15.62
CA LEU A 170 4.54 -1.05 14.82
C LEU A 170 4.83 0.41 14.46
N LEU A 171 3.81 1.17 14.06
CA LEU A 171 3.94 2.59 13.79
C LEU A 171 4.42 3.35 15.03
N HIS A 172 3.80 3.16 16.20
CA HIS A 172 4.23 3.84 17.44
C HIS A 172 5.68 3.52 17.82
N LEU A 173 6.10 2.26 17.69
CA LEU A 173 7.47 1.85 17.94
C LEU A 173 8.46 2.48 16.95
N SER A 174 8.07 2.59 15.67
CA SER A 174 8.89 3.29 14.68
C SER A 174 8.98 4.81 14.95
N LEU A 175 7.91 5.45 15.44
CA LEU A 175 7.97 6.84 15.91
C LEU A 175 8.90 6.96 17.13
N LEU A 176 8.82 6.03 18.07
CA LEU A 176 9.71 5.99 19.24
C LEU A 176 11.17 5.87 18.79
N LEU A 177 11.45 4.97 17.85
CA LEU A 177 12.78 4.72 17.32
C LEU A 177 13.39 5.99 16.69
N ILE A 178 12.65 6.69 15.82
CA ILE A 178 13.18 7.88 15.12
C ILE A 178 13.29 9.12 16.04
N THR A 179 12.50 9.19 17.11
CA THR A 179 12.50 10.33 18.05
C THR A 179 13.38 10.13 19.29
N THR A 180 13.97 8.94 19.44
CA THR A 180 14.92 8.65 20.52
C THR A 180 16.32 9.07 20.09
N LEU A 181 16.87 10.09 20.74
CA LEU A 181 18.24 10.53 20.53
C LEU A 181 19.24 9.51 21.10
N PRO A 182 20.42 9.33 20.49
CA PRO A 182 21.46 8.48 21.05
C PRO A 182 21.81 8.93 22.47
N PRO A 183 21.85 8.02 23.46
CA PRO A 183 22.31 8.37 24.79
C PRO A 183 23.80 8.73 24.76
N THR A 184 24.22 9.61 25.65
CA THR A 184 25.63 10.01 25.83
C THR A 184 26.50 8.89 26.42
N ASN A 185 25.92 7.73 26.74
CA ASN A 185 26.58 6.60 27.39
C ASN A 185 26.74 5.42 26.41
N PRO A 186 27.93 4.78 26.30
CA PRO A 186 28.24 3.72 25.33
C PRO A 186 27.47 2.40 25.45
N GLN A 187 26.68 2.16 26.51
CA GLN A 187 25.77 1.01 26.52
C GLN A 187 24.60 1.31 25.60
N ASN A 188 24.63 0.76 24.37
CA ASN A 188 23.78 1.17 23.25
C ASN A 188 22.35 0.56 23.34
N PRO A 189 21.38 1.22 24.01
CA PRO A 189 20.03 0.69 24.20
C PRO A 189 19.21 0.87 22.92
N GLN A 190 19.70 1.71 22.00
CA GLN A 190 19.09 2.04 20.72
C GLN A 190 19.18 0.84 19.76
N ILE A 191 20.26 0.06 19.84
CA ILE A 191 20.40 -1.21 19.11
C ILE A 191 19.33 -2.21 19.55
N GLU A 192 19.00 -2.30 20.84
CA GLU A 192 17.98 -3.23 21.33
C GLU A 192 16.58 -2.84 20.86
N LEU A 193 16.23 -1.55 20.98
CA LEU A 193 14.98 -1.03 20.44
C LEU A 193 14.90 -1.25 18.93
N TYR A 194 15.93 -0.88 18.18
CA TYR A 194 15.99 -1.10 16.72
C TYR A 194 15.76 -2.56 16.35
N ARG A 195 16.47 -3.50 17.00
CA ARG A 195 16.31 -4.94 16.75
C ARG A 195 14.89 -5.39 17.04
N ALA A 196 14.31 -4.98 18.18
CA ALA A 196 12.95 -5.34 18.53
C ALA A 196 11.93 -4.81 17.52
N VAL A 197 12.04 -3.53 17.11
CA VAL A 197 11.18 -2.94 16.08
C VAL A 197 11.35 -3.67 14.74
N LYS A 198 12.59 -4.00 14.35
CA LYS A 198 12.86 -4.70 13.09
C LYS A 198 12.30 -6.12 13.07
N HIS A 199 12.44 -6.86 14.16
CA HIS A 199 11.84 -8.18 14.30
C HIS A 199 10.32 -8.09 14.26
N PHE A 200 9.72 -7.16 15.01
CA PHE A 200 8.27 -6.98 15.00
C PHE A 200 7.73 -6.56 13.62
N TYR A 201 8.48 -5.76 12.86
CA TYR A 201 8.15 -5.44 11.47
C TYR A 201 8.04 -6.70 10.60
N LEU A 202 9.01 -7.62 10.73
CA LEU A 202 9.00 -8.89 10.01
C LEU A 202 7.86 -9.80 10.45
N ASP A 203 7.54 -9.85 11.75
CA ASP A 203 6.40 -10.61 12.27
C ASP A 203 5.08 -10.08 11.68
N VAL A 204 4.91 -8.76 11.62
CA VAL A 204 3.76 -8.11 10.97
C VAL A 204 3.71 -8.44 9.47
N GLU A 205 4.85 -8.42 8.77
CA GLU A 205 4.93 -8.81 7.36
C GLU A 205 4.49 -10.27 7.14
N GLN A 206 4.96 -11.20 7.98
CA GLN A 206 4.61 -12.62 7.90
C GLN A 206 3.12 -12.90 8.12
N THR A 207 2.43 -12.02 8.85
CA THR A 207 0.97 -12.15 9.07
C THR A 207 0.14 -11.74 7.87
N GLY A 208 0.76 -11.13 6.85
CA GLY A 208 0.06 -10.70 5.64
C GLY A 208 -0.83 -9.49 5.83
N ILE A 209 -0.71 -8.75 6.95
CA ILE A 209 -1.30 -7.42 7.08
C ILE A 209 -0.79 -6.60 5.90
N LEU A 210 -1.68 -5.85 5.24
CA LEU A 210 -1.39 -4.95 4.13
C LEU A 210 -2.06 -3.60 4.43
N SER A 211 -1.31 -2.67 5.03
CA SER A 211 -1.84 -1.34 5.37
C SER A 211 -0.82 -0.21 5.11
N LEU A 212 -1.34 1.00 4.91
CA LEU A 212 -0.51 2.21 4.79
C LEU A 212 0.35 2.42 6.05
N THR A 213 -0.18 2.05 7.22
CA THR A 213 0.50 2.15 8.51
C THR A 213 1.78 1.31 8.55
N VAL A 214 1.80 0.10 7.96
CA VAL A 214 3.02 -0.70 7.84
C VAL A 214 4.05 -0.05 6.92
N VAL A 215 3.61 0.52 5.79
CA VAL A 215 4.49 1.28 4.89
C VAL A 215 5.09 2.48 5.60
N GLN A 216 4.27 3.25 6.32
CA GLN A 216 4.72 4.41 7.11
C GLN A 216 5.76 4.00 8.16
N ALA A 217 5.52 2.90 8.87
CA ALA A 217 6.48 2.37 9.85
C ALA A 217 7.79 1.93 9.20
N GLY A 218 7.73 1.30 8.01
CA GLY A 218 8.92 0.88 7.26
C GLY A 218 9.75 2.07 6.75
N VAL A 219 9.10 3.16 6.31
CA VAL A 219 9.76 4.42 5.93
C VAL A 219 10.52 4.99 7.12
N LEU A 220 9.92 5.02 8.32
CA LEU A 220 10.59 5.47 9.54
C LEU A 220 11.79 4.59 9.93
N ILE A 221 11.67 3.27 9.83
CA ILE A 221 12.77 2.34 10.09
C ILE A 221 13.91 2.58 9.09
N SER A 222 13.59 2.75 7.81
CA SER A 222 14.59 3.03 6.76
C SER A 222 15.32 4.36 7.01
N LEU A 223 14.58 5.38 7.45
CA LEU A 223 15.15 6.67 7.81
C LEU A 223 16.06 6.57 9.04
N TYR A 224 15.69 5.80 10.05
CA TYR A 224 16.54 5.53 11.21
C TYR A 224 17.83 4.81 10.78
N GLU A 225 17.72 3.75 9.99
CA GLU A 225 18.86 2.97 9.48
C GLU A 225 19.84 3.87 8.69
N LEU A 226 19.30 4.76 7.85
CA LEU A 226 20.09 5.77 7.14
C LEU A 226 20.80 6.72 8.13
N GLY A 227 20.08 7.27 9.11
CA GLY A 227 20.62 8.20 10.09
C GLY A 227 21.68 7.60 11.02
N GLN A 228 21.63 6.28 11.25
CA GLN A 228 22.62 5.54 12.03
C GLN A 228 23.76 4.92 11.19
N GLY A 229 23.78 5.16 9.88
CA GLY A 229 24.81 4.62 8.98
C GLY A 229 24.69 3.11 8.69
N ILE A 230 23.52 2.51 8.90
CA ILE A 230 23.22 1.09 8.60
C ILE A 230 22.77 0.96 7.13
N TYR A 231 23.58 1.47 6.20
CA TYR A 231 23.21 1.64 4.79
C TYR A 231 22.70 0.39 4.07
N PRO A 232 23.31 -0.81 4.25
CA PRO A 232 22.80 -2.01 3.59
C PRO A 232 21.37 -2.36 4.02
N ALA A 233 21.05 -2.17 5.31
CA ALA A 233 19.69 -2.37 5.82
C ALA A 233 18.75 -1.31 5.25
N ALA A 234 19.13 -0.02 5.31
CA ALA A 234 18.33 1.09 4.78
C ALA A 234 17.93 0.86 3.30
N TYR A 235 18.89 0.42 2.47
CA TYR A 235 18.66 0.11 1.06
C TYR A 235 17.63 -1.01 0.85
N LEU A 236 17.71 -2.09 1.64
CA LEU A 236 16.75 -3.20 1.56
C LEU A 236 15.37 -2.82 2.11
N SER A 237 15.34 -2.11 3.23
CA SER A 237 14.11 -1.66 3.90
C SER A 237 13.29 -0.73 3.01
N ILE A 238 13.93 0.27 2.40
CA ILE A 238 13.20 1.20 1.54
C ILE A 238 12.69 0.51 0.27
N ALA A 239 13.44 -0.46 -0.25
CA ALA A 239 13.01 -1.27 -1.37
C ALA A 239 11.81 -2.17 -1.04
N ALA A 240 11.78 -2.74 0.17
CA ALA A 240 10.62 -3.46 0.68
C ALA A 240 9.40 -2.54 0.78
N CYS A 241 9.56 -1.32 1.32
CA CYS A 241 8.50 -0.30 1.36
C CYS A 241 7.94 0.02 -0.03
N ALA A 242 8.79 0.18 -1.05
CA ALA A 242 8.35 0.44 -2.42
C ALA A 242 7.48 -0.69 -2.98
N ARG A 243 7.90 -1.95 -2.79
CA ARG A 243 7.13 -3.13 -3.21
C ARG A 243 5.81 -3.25 -2.45
N TYR A 244 5.84 -3.01 -1.15
CA TYR A 244 4.66 -3.05 -0.30
C TYR A 244 3.63 -1.97 -0.71
N ALA A 245 4.11 -0.75 -1.00
CA ALA A 245 3.28 0.33 -1.54
C ALA A 245 2.62 -0.06 -2.87
N HIS A 246 3.36 -0.71 -3.78
CA HIS A 246 2.80 -1.20 -5.04
C HIS A 246 1.72 -2.26 -4.85
N VAL A 247 1.87 -3.19 -3.89
CA VAL A 247 0.83 -4.18 -3.55
C VAL A 247 -0.44 -3.49 -3.06
N LEU A 248 -0.32 -2.36 -2.35
CA LEU A 248 -1.45 -1.53 -1.92
C LEU A 248 -2.06 -0.67 -3.05
N GLY A 249 -1.48 -0.68 -4.25
CA GLY A 249 -1.88 0.19 -5.36
C GLY A 249 -1.41 1.64 -5.22
N ILE A 250 -0.47 1.91 -4.30
CA ILE A 250 0.14 3.22 -4.09
C ILE A 250 1.27 3.42 -5.12
N GLY A 251 1.44 4.65 -5.61
CA GLY A 251 2.51 4.99 -6.54
C GLY A 251 2.30 4.57 -7.99
N VAL A 252 1.11 4.06 -8.34
CA VAL A 252 0.75 3.76 -9.74
C VAL A 252 -0.01 4.95 -10.33
N SER A 253 0.40 5.44 -11.51
CA SER A 253 -0.35 6.47 -12.25
C SER A 253 -1.82 6.04 -12.40
N GLU A 254 -2.74 7.02 -12.34
CA GLU A 254 -4.21 6.82 -12.29
C GLU A 254 -4.76 5.85 -13.37
N HIS A 255 -3.98 5.57 -14.42
CA HIS A 255 -4.33 4.74 -15.57
C HIS A 255 -3.84 3.26 -15.52
N GLY A 256 -2.93 2.88 -14.62
CA GLY A 256 -2.25 1.56 -14.67
C GLY A 256 -2.49 0.61 -13.50
N GLY A 257 -3.04 1.10 -12.38
CA GLY A 257 -3.00 0.39 -11.10
C GLY A 257 -4.13 -0.61 -10.85
N THR A 258 -3.83 -1.63 -10.05
CA THR A 258 -4.83 -2.48 -9.39
C THR A 258 -5.47 -1.63 -8.31
N GLN A 259 -6.48 -0.84 -8.66
CA GLN A 259 -7.26 -0.13 -7.66
C GLN A 259 -7.93 -1.18 -6.77
N THR A 260 -7.40 -1.35 -5.56
CA THR A 260 -8.15 -1.85 -4.42
C THR A 260 -9.37 -0.96 -4.30
N ARG A 261 -10.57 -1.54 -4.47
CA ARG A 261 -11.85 -0.82 -4.61
C ARG A 261 -12.29 -0.06 -3.35
N LYS A 262 -11.41 0.11 -2.35
CA LYS A 262 -11.68 0.95 -1.18
C LYS A 262 -11.79 2.38 -1.66
N ILE A 263 -12.99 2.94 -1.57
CA ILE A 263 -13.22 4.36 -1.86
C ILE A 263 -12.46 5.14 -0.80
N LEU A 264 -11.29 5.66 -1.16
CA LEU A 264 -10.48 6.48 -0.28
C LEU A 264 -11.00 7.92 -0.28
N THR A 265 -10.99 8.51 0.91
CA THR A 265 -11.18 9.96 1.06
C THR A 265 -10.03 10.72 0.41
N GLN A 266 -10.20 12.01 0.12
CA GLN A 266 -9.12 12.84 -0.44
C GLN A 266 -7.89 12.87 0.48
N VAL A 267 -8.11 12.91 1.79
CA VAL A 267 -7.03 12.90 2.79
C VAL A 267 -6.26 11.57 2.75
N GLU A 268 -6.93 10.44 2.57
CA GLU A 268 -6.28 9.12 2.46
C GLU A 268 -5.47 8.98 1.17
N MET A 269 -5.97 9.51 0.06
CA MET A 269 -5.22 9.54 -1.20
C MET A 269 -3.99 10.44 -1.10
N GLU A 270 -4.12 11.59 -0.44
CA GLU A 270 -3.00 12.50 -0.17
C GLU A 270 -1.97 11.85 0.76
N GLU A 271 -2.41 11.19 1.85
CA GLU A 271 -1.50 10.47 2.76
C GLU A 271 -0.71 9.39 2.03
N SER A 272 -1.38 8.61 1.19
CA SER A 272 -0.76 7.57 0.37
C SER A 272 0.24 8.16 -0.62
N ARG A 273 -0.09 9.30 -1.25
CA ARG A 273 0.80 10.01 -2.17
C ARG A 273 2.04 10.52 -1.46
N ARG A 274 1.89 11.12 -0.26
CA ARG A 274 3.01 11.64 0.53
C ARG A 274 3.91 10.51 1.03
N ALA A 275 3.35 9.36 1.41
CA ALA A 275 4.11 8.16 1.74
C ALA A 275 4.90 7.61 0.53
N TRP A 276 4.30 7.60 -0.67
CA TRP A 276 5.02 7.24 -1.90
C TRP A 276 6.20 8.17 -2.17
N TRP A 277 5.98 9.48 -2.05
CA TRP A 277 7.05 10.46 -2.23
C TRP A 277 8.16 10.32 -1.19
N ALA A 278 7.83 10.02 0.07
CA ALA A 278 8.83 9.72 1.09
C ALA A 278 9.69 8.50 0.71
N ILE A 279 9.09 7.45 0.10
CA ILE A 279 9.84 6.30 -0.43
C ILE A 279 10.79 6.74 -1.54
N VAL A 280 10.30 7.51 -2.52
CA VAL A 280 11.13 8.02 -3.62
C VAL A 280 12.30 8.84 -3.08
N ILE A 281 12.05 9.79 -2.17
CA ILE A 281 13.09 10.64 -1.57
C ILE A 281 14.19 9.80 -0.92
N LEU A 282 13.83 8.85 -0.06
CA LEU A 282 14.82 8.02 0.65
C LEU A 282 15.56 7.06 -0.29
N ASP A 283 14.87 6.42 -1.24
CA ASP A 283 15.48 5.50 -2.23
C ASP A 283 16.56 6.19 -3.07
N ARG A 284 16.30 7.43 -3.49
CA ARG A 284 17.27 8.27 -4.22
C ARG A 284 18.43 8.69 -3.31
N PHE A 285 18.14 9.15 -2.10
CA PHE A 285 19.17 9.63 -1.17
C PHE A 285 20.14 8.52 -0.72
N ILE A 286 19.62 7.33 -0.39
CA ILE A 286 20.43 6.16 -0.02
C ILE A 286 21.37 5.75 -1.16
N SER A 287 20.99 6.00 -2.42
CA SER A 287 21.73 5.59 -3.61
C SER A 287 22.85 6.56 -4.03
N ILE A 288 22.99 7.73 -3.39
CA ILE A 288 24.02 8.74 -3.71
C ILE A 288 25.44 8.16 -3.69
N ALA A 289 25.74 7.32 -2.70
CA ALA A 289 27.09 6.79 -2.51
C ALA A 289 27.50 5.73 -3.55
N SER A 290 26.56 5.23 -4.36
CA SER A 290 26.84 4.20 -5.36
C SER A 290 25.92 4.34 -6.57
N PRO A 291 26.16 5.35 -7.43
CA PRO A 291 25.44 5.49 -8.69
C PRO A 291 25.50 4.20 -9.52
N GLY A 292 24.38 3.79 -10.10
CA GLY A 292 24.24 2.53 -10.85
C GLY A 292 23.61 1.36 -10.10
N ARG A 293 23.34 1.49 -8.80
CA ARG A 293 22.42 0.56 -8.12
C ARG A 293 21.00 0.75 -8.66
N PRO A 294 20.24 -0.34 -8.87
CA PRO A 294 18.85 -0.21 -9.27
C PRO A 294 18.06 0.47 -8.14
N LEU A 295 17.29 1.48 -8.54
CA LEU A 295 16.37 2.20 -7.68
C LEU A 295 15.11 1.35 -7.47
N ALA A 296 14.61 1.30 -6.25
CA ALA A 296 13.43 0.50 -5.94
C ALA A 296 12.13 1.17 -6.39
N ALA A 297 12.07 2.50 -6.30
CA ALA A 297 10.94 3.27 -6.81
C ALA A 297 11.21 3.70 -8.25
N ALA A 298 10.29 3.35 -9.16
CA ALA A 298 10.35 3.75 -10.56
C ALA A 298 10.44 5.27 -10.72
N GLU A 299 11.00 5.73 -11.84
CA GLU A 299 11.14 7.15 -12.10
C GLU A 299 9.75 7.81 -12.25
N PRO A 300 9.43 8.86 -11.46
CA PRO A 300 8.13 9.51 -11.54
C PRO A 300 7.88 10.17 -12.91
N GLY A 301 6.78 9.79 -13.57
CA GLY A 301 6.33 10.40 -14.83
C GLY A 301 5.96 11.87 -14.66
N LEU A 302 5.98 12.67 -15.75
CA LEU A 302 5.61 14.09 -15.71
C LEU A 302 4.16 14.35 -15.26
N ASP A 303 3.29 13.35 -15.41
CA ASP A 303 1.90 13.32 -14.96
C ASP A 303 1.75 13.02 -13.46
N SER A 304 2.83 12.64 -12.78
CA SER A 304 2.80 12.32 -11.35
C SER A 304 2.37 13.54 -10.54
N LEU A 305 1.37 13.34 -9.70
CA LEU A 305 0.85 14.37 -8.81
C LEU A 305 1.87 14.68 -7.71
N LEU A 306 2.07 15.96 -7.46
CA LEU A 306 2.82 16.43 -6.31
C LEU A 306 1.93 16.47 -5.05
N PRO A 307 2.55 16.48 -3.85
CA PRO A 307 1.83 16.76 -2.62
C PRO A 307 1.15 18.13 -2.65
N SER A 308 0.05 18.26 -1.90
CA SER A 308 -0.62 19.54 -1.70
C SER A 308 0.21 20.50 -0.83
N ASP A 309 -0.35 21.68 -0.57
CA ASP A 309 0.13 22.61 0.46
C ASP A 309 0.30 21.91 1.83
N ASP A 310 1.39 22.23 2.55
CA ASP A 310 1.79 21.56 3.79
C ASP A 310 0.99 22.09 4.99
N GLU A 311 0.69 23.39 5.02
CA GLU A 311 -0.13 24.04 6.04
C GLU A 311 -1.58 23.54 5.98
N ALA A 312 -2.16 23.48 4.77
CA ALA A 312 -3.49 22.90 4.57
C ALA A 312 -3.53 21.42 4.97
N TRP A 313 -2.47 20.66 4.64
CA TRP A 313 -2.33 19.26 5.01
C TRP A 313 -2.35 19.06 6.54
N ASP A 314 -1.61 19.89 7.28
CA ASP A 314 -1.55 19.83 8.75
C ASP A 314 -2.89 20.16 9.42
N GLN A 315 -3.73 20.96 8.76
CA GLN A 315 -5.11 21.25 9.17
C GLN A 315 -6.11 20.15 8.75
N GLY A 316 -5.66 19.16 7.97
CA GLY A 316 -6.52 18.10 7.43
C GLY A 316 -7.38 18.53 6.24
N ILE A 317 -6.99 19.62 5.58
CA ILE A 317 -7.70 20.19 4.42
C ILE A 317 -6.95 19.76 3.15
N VAL A 318 -7.65 19.05 2.25
CA VAL A 318 -7.11 18.68 0.94
C VAL A 318 -7.99 19.29 -0.16
N SER A 319 -7.44 20.31 -0.84
CA SER A 319 -8.16 21.06 -1.86
C SER A 319 -8.14 20.33 -3.21
N ARG A 320 -9.32 20.12 -3.82
CA ARG A 320 -9.44 19.42 -5.12
C ARG A 320 -8.92 20.22 -6.31
N LYS A 321 -8.80 21.55 -6.17
CA LYS A 321 -8.51 22.48 -7.29
C LYS A 321 -7.02 22.65 -7.57
N GLU A 322 -6.14 22.25 -6.66
CA GLU A 322 -4.69 22.46 -6.73
C GLU A 322 -3.97 21.12 -6.98
N LYS A 323 -4.23 20.51 -8.15
CA LYS A 323 -3.49 19.33 -8.59
C LYS A 323 -2.25 19.77 -9.39
N SER A 324 -1.17 20.05 -8.68
CA SER A 324 0.15 20.26 -9.31
C SER A 324 0.74 18.91 -9.73
N THR A 325 1.38 18.88 -10.89
CA THR A 325 2.11 17.70 -11.38
C THR A 325 3.58 18.06 -11.54
N LEU A 326 4.44 17.08 -11.80
CA LEU A 326 5.84 17.33 -12.11
C LEU A 326 6.05 18.12 -13.41
N SER A 327 5.03 18.24 -14.27
CA SER A 327 5.07 19.14 -15.44
C SER A 327 4.77 20.61 -15.10
N THR A 328 4.27 20.91 -13.90
CA THR A 328 3.97 22.27 -13.46
C THR A 328 5.30 23.02 -13.21
N PRO A 329 5.48 24.25 -13.73
CA PRO A 329 6.69 25.02 -13.47
C PRO A 329 6.91 25.25 -11.96
N MET A 330 8.18 25.21 -11.55
CA MET A 330 8.56 25.61 -10.20
C MET A 330 8.11 27.07 -9.97
N SER A 331 7.30 27.30 -8.95
CA SER A 331 6.82 28.63 -8.58
C SER A 331 6.94 28.82 -7.07
N GLY A 332 6.98 30.08 -6.61
CA GLY A 332 7.06 30.42 -5.20
C GLY A 332 5.84 29.99 -4.35
N HIS A 333 4.81 29.39 -4.97
CA HIS A 333 3.60 28.90 -4.29
C HIS A 333 3.62 27.39 -4.01
N MET A 334 4.73 26.69 -4.27
CA MET A 334 4.84 25.25 -4.00
C MET A 334 5.24 24.99 -2.55
N SER A 335 4.64 23.95 -1.94
CA SER A 335 5.02 23.53 -0.59
C SER A 335 6.46 23.01 -0.54
N LYS A 336 7.08 23.09 0.64
CA LYS A 336 8.45 22.61 0.86
C LYS A 336 8.58 21.13 0.51
N PHE A 337 7.59 20.33 0.90
CA PHE A 337 7.59 18.92 0.57
C PHE A 337 7.44 18.67 -0.95
N ALA A 338 6.63 19.45 -1.66
CA ALA A 338 6.52 19.36 -3.11
C ALA A 338 7.81 19.75 -3.85
N LEU A 339 8.57 20.72 -3.33
CA LEU A 339 9.91 21.05 -3.82
C LEU A 339 10.88 19.89 -3.56
N LEU A 340 10.88 19.31 -2.35
CA LEU A 340 11.73 18.15 -2.04
C LEU A 340 11.43 16.94 -2.95
N CYS A 341 10.16 16.72 -3.31
CA CYS A 341 9.76 15.69 -4.27
C CYS A 341 10.38 15.91 -5.65
N GLN A 342 10.38 17.16 -6.13
CA GLN A 342 11.04 17.52 -7.39
C GLN A 342 12.56 17.33 -7.31
N ALA A 343 13.16 17.65 -6.16
CA ALA A 343 14.59 17.45 -5.90
C ALA A 343 14.95 15.97 -6.02
N ALA A 344 14.13 15.11 -5.42
CA ALA A 344 14.34 13.67 -5.45
C ALA A 344 14.20 13.09 -6.86
N ARG A 345 13.25 13.59 -7.66
CA ARG A 345 13.16 13.23 -9.08
C ARG A 345 14.44 13.63 -9.84
N LEU A 346 14.88 14.88 -9.70
CA LEU A 346 16.10 15.36 -10.35
C LEU A 346 17.33 14.56 -9.92
N LEU A 347 17.43 14.21 -8.63
CA LEU A 347 18.46 13.32 -8.11
C LEU A 347 18.40 11.93 -8.78
N GLY A 348 17.21 11.38 -9.02
CA GLY A 348 17.04 10.15 -9.79
C GLY A 348 17.60 10.23 -11.20
N GLN A 349 17.35 11.34 -11.89
CA GLN A 349 17.89 11.57 -13.23
C GLN A 349 19.42 11.68 -13.21
N VAL A 350 20.00 12.38 -12.23
CA VAL A 350 21.45 12.48 -12.05
C VAL A 350 22.06 11.11 -11.75
N LEU A 351 21.46 10.31 -10.86
CA LEU A 351 21.96 8.96 -10.55
C LEU A 351 21.94 8.03 -11.76
N GLN A 352 20.89 8.14 -12.59
CA GLN A 352 20.80 7.40 -13.86
C GLN A 352 21.87 7.86 -14.85
N TYR A 353 22.04 9.18 -15.01
CA TYR A 353 23.08 9.76 -15.86
C TYR A 353 24.48 9.26 -15.46
N LEU A 354 24.83 9.35 -14.17
CA LEU A 354 26.12 8.89 -13.64
C LEU A 354 26.37 7.39 -13.80
N SER A 355 25.32 6.60 -14.03
CA SER A 355 25.42 5.16 -14.28
C SER A 355 25.50 4.79 -15.77
N GLY A 356 25.21 5.74 -16.65
CA GLY A 356 25.17 5.57 -18.10
C GLY A 356 26.42 6.11 -18.80
N PRO A 357 26.45 6.05 -20.14
CA PRO A 357 27.46 6.77 -20.92
C PRO A 357 27.28 8.29 -20.77
N VAL A 358 28.40 9.01 -20.80
CA VAL A 358 28.43 10.49 -20.75
C VAL A 358 27.70 11.06 -21.96
N ASP A 359 26.83 12.04 -21.71
CA ASP A 359 26.04 12.77 -22.70
C ASP A 359 26.02 14.26 -22.27
N ASP A 360 26.82 15.07 -22.96
CA ASP A 360 27.04 16.47 -22.63
C ASP A 360 25.74 17.29 -22.67
N GLU A 361 24.77 16.92 -23.52
CA GLU A 361 23.48 17.63 -23.61
C GLU A 361 22.63 17.38 -22.37
N VAL A 362 22.58 16.12 -21.93
CA VAL A 362 21.88 15.72 -20.70
C VAL A 362 22.55 16.35 -19.48
N GLU A 363 23.89 16.37 -19.41
CA GLU A 363 24.63 17.00 -18.32
C GLU A 363 24.32 18.49 -18.21
N MET A 364 24.39 19.23 -19.32
CA MET A 364 24.06 20.66 -19.34
C MET A 364 22.61 20.93 -18.92
N GLN A 365 21.66 20.07 -19.34
CA GLN A 365 20.26 20.20 -18.95
C GLN A 365 20.06 19.96 -17.45
N LEU A 366 20.68 18.91 -16.91
CA LEU A 366 20.62 18.59 -15.48
C LEU A 366 21.24 19.70 -14.63
N ASP A 367 22.41 20.21 -15.01
CA ASP A 367 23.07 21.30 -14.30
C ASP A 367 22.22 22.57 -14.29
N ARG A 368 21.67 22.98 -15.44
CA ARG A 368 20.75 24.13 -15.52
C ARG A 368 19.53 23.95 -14.62
N THR A 369 18.95 22.74 -14.59
CA THR A 369 17.78 22.44 -13.77
C THR A 369 18.12 22.47 -12.29
N LEU A 370 19.29 21.94 -11.90
CA LEU A 370 19.80 22.01 -10.52
C LEU A 370 19.99 23.47 -10.09
N GLN A 371 20.62 24.31 -10.91
CA GLN A 371 20.81 25.72 -10.59
C GLN A 371 19.48 26.47 -10.46
N ALA A 372 18.53 26.25 -11.37
CA ALA A 372 17.19 26.85 -11.27
C ALA A 372 16.47 26.42 -9.99
N MET A 373 16.61 25.15 -9.62
CA MET A 373 16.02 24.61 -8.41
C MET A 373 16.63 25.19 -7.13
N VAL A 374 17.95 25.31 -7.06
CA VAL A 374 18.64 25.95 -5.93
C VAL A 374 18.18 27.40 -5.78
N THR A 375 18.11 28.16 -6.87
CA THR A 375 17.60 29.54 -6.87
C THR A 375 16.16 29.60 -6.34
N ALA A 376 15.27 28.75 -6.86
CA ALA A 376 13.88 28.69 -6.42
C ALA A 376 13.75 28.35 -4.92
N CYS A 377 14.59 27.46 -4.38
CA CYS A 377 14.60 27.13 -2.96
C CYS A 377 15.10 28.30 -2.07
N LEU A 378 16.02 29.13 -2.57
CA LEU A 378 16.52 30.30 -1.85
C LEU A 378 15.53 31.48 -1.85
N GLU A 379 14.66 31.56 -2.86
CA GLU A 379 13.66 32.61 -3.03
C GLU A 379 12.32 32.34 -2.32
N VAL A 380 12.16 31.17 -1.66
CA VAL A 380 10.97 30.91 -0.83
C VAL A 380 10.98 31.83 0.38
N GLU A 381 10.24 32.94 0.31
CA GLU A 381 10.06 33.98 1.33
C GLU A 381 9.32 33.45 2.59
N ASN A 382 9.92 32.52 3.33
CA ASN A 382 9.83 32.32 4.78
C ASN A 382 10.49 30.98 5.16
N PRO A 383 11.74 30.97 5.65
CA PRO A 383 12.31 29.77 6.26
C PRO A 383 11.75 29.59 7.68
N ASP A 384 10.43 29.43 7.82
CA ASP A 384 9.85 29.07 9.11
C ASP A 384 10.13 27.59 9.37
N TYR A 385 11.09 27.39 10.28
CA TYR A 385 11.57 26.15 10.91
C TYR A 385 12.52 25.25 10.09
N ASP A 386 13.74 25.23 10.61
CA ASP A 386 14.81 24.23 10.52
C ASP A 386 15.57 24.09 9.18
N GLN A 387 16.77 24.70 9.18
CA GLN A 387 17.92 24.19 8.44
C GLN A 387 18.02 22.68 8.70
N ILE A 388 18.05 21.88 7.63
CA ILE A 388 18.44 20.46 7.72
C ILE A 388 19.88 20.44 8.21
N THR A 389 20.05 20.46 9.53
CA THR A 389 21.35 20.40 10.16
C THR A 389 21.62 18.93 10.34
N PHE A 390 22.31 18.32 9.37
CA PHE A 390 22.95 17.03 9.59
C PHE A 390 24.02 17.25 10.66
N ILE A 391 23.65 17.05 11.93
CA ILE A 391 24.61 17.05 13.04
C ILE A 391 25.34 15.71 12.96
N TYR A 392 26.39 15.65 12.15
CA TYR A 392 27.52 14.79 12.48
C TYR A 392 28.30 15.51 13.57
N ARG A 393 28.24 15.00 14.80
CA ARG A 393 29.20 15.32 15.86
C ARG A 393 29.93 14.05 16.26
#